data_AF-A0A9W7E7I9-F1
#
_entry.id   AF-A0A9W7E7I9-F1
#
_cell.length_a   1.000
_cell.length_b   1.000
_cell.length_c   1.000
_cell.angle_alpha   90.00
_cell.angle_beta   90.00
_cell.angle_gamma   90.00
#
_symmetry.space_group_name_H-M   'P 1'
#
loop_
_entity.id
_entity.type
_entity.pdbx_description
1 polymer ?
#
loop_
_entity_poly.entity_id
_entity_poly.type
_entity_poly.pdbx_seq_one_letter_code
_entity_poly.pdbx_strand_id
1 'polypeptide(L)'
;MPMECIPDSVLFSPTGPAVQSSTLPPSSGPKNVVKLFCFDFDLTLAATHLYFELAQKYQPTDAASWIASYKSEYGLRPLEVFGGPSRVALLRSCLSSIKSLGAVSVVVTKGVPACVREALVTAGLGDLFQGVTDFNPKQLAVLALMNGREERLRYDQAVLIDDDQRNFKGEYTRGGLLEGGWTEEMVRLYGTPAVECKEERGWGKEGIGESGYCRVFRVEKEKHGLDEGDMERIINMARDENEGKQCHA
;
A
#
# COMPACT_ATOMS: atom_id res chain seq x y z
N MET A 1 22.85 22.82 0.07
CA MET A 1 21.48 23.35 0.18
C MET A 1 20.79 22.59 1.30
N PRO A 2 20.18 23.25 2.30
CA PRO A 2 19.49 22.53 3.36
C PRO A 2 18.25 21.84 2.76
N MET A 3 18.13 20.52 2.96
CA MET A 3 16.88 19.82 2.71
C MET A 3 15.86 20.34 3.71
N GLU A 4 14.82 21.02 3.22
CA GLU A 4 13.65 21.35 4.03
C GLU A 4 13.00 20.04 4.47
N CYS A 5 13.01 19.79 5.79
CA CYS A 5 12.28 18.68 6.40
C CYS A 5 10.78 18.90 6.14
N ILE A 6 10.19 18.06 5.30
CA ILE A 6 8.74 17.95 5.18
C ILE A 6 8.21 17.53 6.57
N PRO A 7 7.28 18.28 7.18
CA PRO A 7 6.81 17.97 8.53
C PRO A 7 6.15 16.59 8.60
N ASP A 8 6.45 15.84 9.66
CA ASP A 8 6.00 14.47 9.96
C ASP A 8 4.46 14.31 10.09
N SER A 9 3.68 15.38 9.90
CA SER A 9 2.24 15.44 10.19
C SER A 9 1.35 15.82 9.00
N VAL A 10 1.86 15.88 7.76
CA VAL A 10 1.05 16.31 6.59
C VAL A 10 0.30 15.16 5.91
N LEU A 11 0.53 13.90 6.30
CA LEU A 11 -0.26 12.78 5.81
C LEU A 11 -1.47 12.57 6.72
N PHE A 12 -2.54 13.32 6.43
CA PHE A 12 -3.89 13.19 7.00
C PHE A 12 -4.04 13.57 8.48
N SER A 13 -4.03 14.87 8.76
CA SER A 13 -4.84 15.40 9.85
C SER A 13 -6.27 15.58 9.32
N PRO A 14 -7.31 14.90 9.85
CA PRO A 14 -8.70 15.07 9.39
C PRO A 14 -9.31 16.39 9.88
N THR A 15 -8.50 17.36 10.30
CA THR A 15 -8.93 18.66 10.87
C THR A 15 -9.23 19.72 9.81
N GLY A 16 -9.19 19.36 8.52
CA GLY A 16 -9.88 20.15 7.50
C GLY A 16 -11.38 20.24 7.82
N PRO A 17 -12.05 21.35 7.52
CA PRO A 17 -13.50 21.45 7.69
C PRO A 17 -14.14 20.23 7.03
N ALA A 18 -15.04 19.55 7.75
CA ALA A 18 -15.76 18.37 7.27
C ALA A 18 -16.16 18.60 5.80
N VAL A 19 -15.43 17.95 4.89
CA VAL A 19 -15.65 18.10 3.46
C VAL A 19 -17.05 17.60 3.23
N GLN A 20 -17.90 18.48 2.70
CA GLN A 20 -19.31 18.21 2.47
C GLN A 20 -19.45 16.89 1.68
N SER A 21 -19.89 15.85 2.39
CA SER A 21 -20.85 14.85 1.96
C SER A 21 -20.82 14.43 0.47
N SER A 22 -20.11 13.33 0.20
CA SER A 22 -20.62 12.14 -0.53
C SER A 22 -21.19 12.28 -1.95
N THR A 23 -20.82 13.28 -2.74
CA THR A 23 -21.33 13.41 -4.13
C THR A 23 -20.24 13.50 -5.20
N LEU A 24 -18.97 13.28 -4.86
CA LEU A 24 -17.93 13.20 -5.89
C LEU A 24 -18.25 12.02 -6.81
N PRO A 25 -18.43 12.27 -8.13
CA PRO A 25 -18.70 11.20 -9.07
C PRO A 25 -17.52 10.23 -9.08
N PRO A 26 -17.76 8.92 -9.25
CA PRO A 26 -16.67 7.97 -9.45
C PRO A 26 -15.87 8.39 -10.68
N SER A 27 -14.54 8.20 -10.64
CA SER A 27 -13.69 8.58 -11.78
C SER A 27 -14.20 7.90 -13.07
N SER A 28 -14.33 8.70 -14.13
CA SER A 28 -14.78 8.26 -15.47
C SER A 28 -13.64 7.73 -16.34
N GLY A 29 -12.42 7.68 -15.79
CA GLY A 29 -11.24 7.18 -16.50
C GLY A 29 -11.37 5.71 -16.91
N PRO A 30 -10.42 5.22 -17.74
CA PRO A 30 -10.44 3.86 -18.27
C PRO A 30 -10.75 2.82 -17.19
N LYS A 31 -11.51 1.80 -17.59
CA LYS A 31 -11.70 0.61 -16.76
C LYS A 31 -10.35 -0.08 -16.62
N ASN A 32 -10.08 -0.73 -15.49
CA ASN A 32 -8.90 -1.57 -15.28
C ASN A 32 -7.52 -0.87 -15.13
N VAL A 33 -7.40 0.45 -15.39
CA VAL A 33 -6.18 1.22 -15.04
C VAL A 33 -6.10 1.45 -13.53
N VAL A 34 -5.07 0.87 -12.91
CA VAL A 34 -4.77 1.10 -11.50
C VAL A 34 -4.09 2.46 -11.32
N LYS A 35 -4.70 3.30 -10.48
CA LYS A 35 -4.24 4.66 -10.13
C LYS A 35 -3.64 4.74 -8.72
N LEU A 36 -3.92 3.76 -7.86
CA LEU A 36 -3.43 3.68 -6.49
C LEU A 36 -2.86 2.31 -6.19
N PHE A 37 -1.59 2.28 -5.78
CA PHE A 37 -0.87 1.09 -5.34
C PHE A 37 -0.58 1.23 -3.85
N CYS A 38 -1.13 0.32 -3.06
CA CYS A 38 -0.91 0.23 -1.62
C CYS A 38 -0.02 -0.98 -1.34
N PHE A 39 1.20 -0.77 -0.89
CA PHE A 39 2.16 -1.84 -0.62
C PHE A 39 2.28 -2.12 0.87
N ASP A 40 2.32 -3.39 1.27
CA ASP A 40 2.97 -3.75 2.52
C ASP A 40 4.47 -3.50 2.46
N PHE A 41 5.10 -3.39 3.62
CA PHE A 41 6.53 -3.26 3.75
C PHE A 41 7.22 -4.61 3.96
N ASP A 42 7.05 -5.24 5.13
CA ASP A 42 7.76 -6.46 5.51
C ASP A 42 7.42 -7.62 4.55
N LEU A 43 8.42 -8.39 4.12
CA LEU A 43 8.29 -9.46 3.12
C LEU A 43 7.53 -9.12 1.82
N THR A 44 7.35 -7.83 1.52
CA THR A 44 6.72 -7.35 0.29
C THR A 44 7.69 -6.42 -0.44
N LEU A 45 7.89 -5.21 0.10
CA LEU A 45 8.95 -4.30 -0.37
C LEU A 45 10.29 -4.68 0.24
N ALA A 46 10.34 -4.91 1.55
CA ALA A 46 11.50 -5.47 2.22
C ALA A 46 11.62 -6.97 1.94
N ALA A 47 12.85 -7.46 1.91
CA ALA A 47 13.13 -8.90 1.86
C ALA A 47 13.17 -9.54 3.27
N THR A 48 13.08 -8.71 4.31
CA THR A 48 13.15 -9.12 5.70
C THR A 48 11.88 -8.73 6.45
N HIS A 49 11.73 -9.26 7.66
CA HIS A 49 10.73 -8.81 8.63
C HIS A 49 11.33 -7.72 9.52
N LEU A 50 11.52 -6.52 8.98
CA LEU A 50 12.24 -5.42 9.64
C LEU A 50 11.68 -5.13 11.02
N TYR A 51 10.35 -5.08 11.17
CA TYR A 51 9.72 -4.83 12.47
C TYR A 51 10.12 -5.88 13.51
N PHE A 52 9.98 -7.18 13.17
CA PHE A 52 10.28 -8.27 14.09
C PHE A 52 11.76 -8.35 14.43
N GLU A 53 12.64 -8.19 13.44
CA GLU A 53 14.09 -8.24 13.64
C GLU A 53 14.57 -7.15 14.61
N LEU A 54 14.10 -5.91 14.41
CA LEU A 54 14.48 -4.80 15.28
C LEU A 54 13.81 -4.90 16.66
N ALA A 55 12.54 -5.28 16.74
CA ALA A 55 11.82 -5.49 18.01
C ALA A 55 12.55 -6.50 18.90
N GLN A 56 12.95 -7.64 18.32
CA GLN A 56 13.60 -8.73 19.05
C GLN A 56 15.00 -8.32 19.53
N LYS A 57 15.76 -7.60 18.70
CA LYS A 57 17.17 -7.28 18.98
C LYS A 57 17.35 -6.06 19.88
N TYR A 58 16.55 -5.02 19.66
CA TYR A 58 16.76 -3.70 20.29
C TYR A 58 15.64 -3.28 21.25
N GLN A 59 14.46 -3.89 21.18
CA GLN A 59 13.29 -3.54 21.99
C GLN A 59 12.97 -2.03 22.02
N PRO A 60 12.94 -1.35 20.85
CA PRO A 60 12.62 0.08 20.78
C PRO A 60 11.20 0.36 21.25
N THR A 61 11.01 1.50 21.91
CA THR A 61 9.74 1.88 22.56
C THR A 61 9.09 3.12 21.93
N ASP A 62 9.82 3.86 21.11
CA ASP A 62 9.35 5.08 20.45
C ASP A 62 9.94 5.24 19.04
N ALA A 63 9.38 6.15 18.24
CA ALA A 63 9.79 6.32 16.84
C ALA A 63 11.29 6.61 16.67
N ALA A 64 11.90 7.40 17.57
CA ALA A 64 13.31 7.75 17.51
C ALA A 64 14.22 6.54 17.79
N SER A 65 13.88 5.72 18.79
CA SER A 65 14.60 4.49 19.11
C SER A 65 14.45 3.44 18.01
N TRP A 66 13.30 3.38 17.32
CA TRP A 66 13.12 2.55 16.13
C TRP A 66 14.07 2.96 14.99
N ILE A 67 14.14 4.25 14.66
CA ILE A 67 15.07 4.79 13.66
C ILE A 67 16.52 4.52 14.05
N ALA A 68 16.89 4.74 15.32
CA ALA A 68 18.24 4.47 15.82
C ALA A 68 18.60 2.98 15.71
N SER A 69 17.67 2.09 16.03
CA SER A 69 17.85 0.63 15.89
C SER A 69 18.08 0.23 14.43
N TYR A 70 17.28 0.79 13.50
CA TYR A 70 17.49 0.59 12.06
C TYR A 70 18.89 1.05 11.62
N LYS A 71 19.31 2.26 12.01
CA LYS A 71 20.64 2.79 11.65
C LYS A 71 21.78 1.98 12.24
N SER A 72 21.62 1.48 13.46
CA SER A 72 22.59 0.58 14.09
C SER A 72 22.74 -0.73 13.32
N GLU A 73 21.62 -1.32 12.88
CA GLU A 73 21.63 -2.62 12.20
C GLU A 73 22.07 -2.53 10.73
N TYR A 74 21.50 -1.58 9.99
CA TYR A 74 21.61 -1.51 8.54
C TYR A 74 22.31 -0.24 8.03
N GLY A 75 22.77 0.67 8.90
CA GLY A 75 23.31 1.96 8.46
C GLY A 75 24.48 1.86 7.48
N LEU A 76 25.30 0.81 7.58
CA LEU A 76 26.40 0.54 6.63
C LEU A 76 25.96 -0.25 5.39
N ARG A 77 24.81 -0.91 5.44
CA ARG A 77 24.30 -1.82 4.40
C ARG A 77 22.78 -1.66 4.22
N PRO A 78 22.29 -0.43 3.97
CA PRO A 78 20.85 -0.13 4.04
C PRO A 78 20.02 -0.87 2.99
N LEU A 79 20.67 -1.28 1.89
CA LEU A 79 20.02 -2.01 0.80
C LEU A 79 19.74 -3.47 1.15
N GLU A 80 20.37 -4.05 2.18
CA GLU A 80 20.15 -5.44 2.57
C GLU A 80 18.75 -5.70 3.09
N VAL A 81 18.11 -4.72 3.73
CA VAL A 81 16.68 -4.80 4.11
C VAL A 81 15.79 -5.09 2.90
N PHE A 82 16.19 -4.62 1.72
CA PHE A 82 15.47 -4.79 0.47
C PHE A 82 16.01 -5.95 -0.37
N GLY A 83 16.88 -6.81 0.15
CA GLY A 83 17.46 -7.93 -0.59
C GLY A 83 18.65 -7.54 -1.48
N GLY A 84 19.25 -6.37 -1.24
CA GLY A 84 20.50 -5.94 -1.86
C GLY A 84 20.35 -5.02 -3.07
N PRO A 85 21.47 -4.55 -3.64
CA PRO A 85 21.48 -3.48 -4.64
C PRO A 85 20.69 -3.79 -5.92
N SER A 86 20.79 -5.02 -6.43
CA SER A 86 20.11 -5.43 -7.66
C SER A 86 18.58 -5.37 -7.51
N ARG A 87 18.05 -5.86 -6.38
CA ARG A 87 16.61 -5.82 -6.11
C ARG A 87 16.11 -4.39 -5.89
N VAL A 88 16.89 -3.54 -5.22
CA VAL A 88 16.56 -2.12 -5.08
C VAL A 88 16.50 -1.40 -6.43
N ALA A 89 17.39 -1.74 -7.37
CA ALA A 89 17.35 -1.18 -8.73
C ALA A 89 16.06 -1.57 -9.48
N LEU A 90 15.63 -2.85 -9.36
CA LEU A 90 14.36 -3.31 -9.92
C LEU A 90 13.16 -2.60 -9.29
N LEU A 91 13.12 -2.51 -7.95
CA LEU A 91 12.07 -1.78 -7.22
C LEU A 91 12.00 -0.32 -7.67
N ARG A 92 13.15 0.36 -7.77
CA ARG A 92 13.22 1.75 -8.24
C ARG A 92 12.67 1.89 -9.66
N SER A 93 13.04 0.99 -10.57
CA SER A 93 12.55 0.99 -11.96
C SER A 93 11.02 0.82 -12.01
N CYS A 94 10.49 -0.15 -11.26
CA CYS A 94 9.06 -0.42 -11.16
C CYS A 94 8.29 0.78 -10.61
N LEU A 95 8.69 1.28 -9.44
CA LEU A 95 8.02 2.40 -8.77
C LEU A 95 8.11 3.70 -9.58
N SER A 96 9.24 3.95 -10.26
CA SER A 96 9.39 5.09 -11.16
C SER A 96 8.46 4.98 -12.37
N SER A 97 8.26 3.77 -12.90
CA SER A 97 7.33 3.51 -13.99
C SER A 97 5.87 3.73 -13.56
N ILE A 98 5.48 3.26 -12.37
CA ILE A 98 4.15 3.55 -11.79
C ILE A 98 3.93 5.06 -11.69
N LYS A 99 4.91 5.78 -11.13
CA LYS A 99 4.85 7.24 -10.95
C LYS A 99 4.78 7.98 -12.28
N SER A 100 5.55 7.58 -13.29
CA SER A 100 5.54 8.22 -14.62
C SER A 100 4.24 8.00 -15.39
N LEU A 101 3.53 6.91 -15.09
CA LEU A 101 2.16 6.64 -15.57
C LEU A 101 1.07 7.42 -14.81
N GLY A 102 1.45 8.27 -13.86
CA GLY A 102 0.52 9.11 -13.10
C GLY A 102 -0.18 8.38 -11.96
N ALA A 103 0.20 7.13 -11.66
CA ALA A 103 -0.30 6.40 -10.52
C ALA A 103 0.46 6.76 -9.23
N VAL A 104 -0.20 6.55 -8.10
CA VAL A 104 0.31 6.87 -6.77
C VAL A 104 0.67 5.59 -6.02
N SER A 105 1.81 5.61 -5.33
CA SER A 105 2.24 4.54 -4.43
C SER A 105 2.20 5.01 -2.97
N VAL A 106 1.62 4.19 -2.09
CA VAL A 106 1.57 4.40 -0.64
C VAL A 106 1.98 3.10 0.07
N VAL A 107 2.71 3.20 1.17
CA VAL A 107 2.99 2.03 2.03
C VAL A 107 1.95 1.95 3.15
N VAL A 108 1.34 0.78 3.31
CA VAL A 108 0.38 0.45 4.37
C VAL A 108 0.96 -0.70 5.18
N THR A 109 1.51 -0.41 6.35
CA THR A 109 2.31 -1.36 7.15
C THR A 109 1.65 -1.68 8.50
N LYS A 110 2.07 -2.77 9.13
CA LYS A 110 1.83 -3.03 10.58
C LYS A 110 3.05 -2.69 11.44
N GLY A 111 4.18 -2.34 10.82
CA GLY A 111 5.37 -1.86 11.51
C GLY A 111 5.30 -0.38 11.86
N VAL A 112 6.43 0.20 12.24
CA VAL A 112 6.52 1.61 12.66
C VAL A 112 6.75 2.53 11.45
N PRO A 113 5.81 3.43 11.08
CA PRO A 113 5.92 4.24 9.86
C PRO A 113 7.18 5.08 9.76
N ALA A 114 7.65 5.66 10.88
CA ALA A 114 8.87 6.47 10.90
C ALA A 114 10.12 5.65 10.54
N CYS A 115 10.21 4.41 11.03
CA CYS A 115 11.29 3.48 10.70
C CYS A 115 11.25 3.04 9.23
N VAL A 116 10.03 2.75 8.72
CA VAL A 116 9.83 2.40 7.31
C VAL A 116 10.22 3.56 6.38
N ARG A 117 9.85 4.80 6.73
CA ARG A 117 10.26 6.00 5.99
C ARG A 117 11.78 6.13 5.95
N GLU A 118 12.46 5.98 7.08
CA GLU A 118 13.93 6.01 7.13
C GLU A 118 14.55 4.95 6.22
N ALA A 119 14.02 3.72 6.23
CA ALA A 119 14.51 2.64 5.38
C ALA A 119 14.35 2.96 3.89
N LEU A 120 13.18 3.48 3.47
CA LEU A 120 12.92 3.89 2.09
C LEU A 120 13.81 5.04 1.65
N VAL A 121 14.00 6.06 2.49
CA VAL A 121 14.86 7.22 2.19
C VAL A 121 16.31 6.78 2.04
N THR A 122 16.82 5.96 2.96
CA THR A 122 18.20 5.49 2.94
C THR A 122 18.48 4.58 1.73
N ALA A 123 17.48 3.85 1.24
CA ALA A 123 17.57 3.07 0.00
C ALA A 123 17.38 3.91 -1.29
N GLY A 124 17.09 5.21 -1.17
CA GLY A 124 16.78 6.07 -2.31
C GLY A 124 15.50 5.65 -3.05
N LEU A 125 14.48 5.26 -2.28
CA LEU A 125 13.12 4.94 -2.76
C LEU A 125 12.07 5.91 -2.19
N GLY A 126 12.43 6.73 -1.21
CA GLY A 126 11.49 7.57 -0.45
C GLY A 126 10.66 8.54 -1.30
N ASP A 127 11.24 9.12 -2.35
CA ASP A 127 10.56 10.07 -3.25
C ASP A 127 9.56 9.41 -4.21
N LEU A 128 9.53 8.08 -4.26
CA LEU A 128 8.62 7.29 -5.10
C LEU A 128 7.31 6.95 -4.39
N PHE A 129 7.19 7.26 -3.10
CA PHE A 129 5.98 7.05 -2.31
C PHE A 129 5.39 8.39 -1.88
N GLN A 130 4.06 8.51 -1.95
CA GLN A 130 3.35 9.68 -1.42
C GLN A 130 3.31 9.67 0.12
N GLY A 131 3.36 8.49 0.73
CA GLY A 131 3.32 8.37 2.18
C GLY A 131 3.46 6.95 2.71
N VAL A 132 3.53 6.87 4.04
CA VAL A 132 3.55 5.62 4.82
C VAL A 132 2.55 5.75 5.95
N THR A 133 1.65 4.77 6.08
CA THR A 133 0.63 4.71 7.13
C THR A 133 0.64 3.33 7.81
N ASP A 134 0.35 3.31 9.10
CA ASP A 134 0.09 2.12 9.92
C ASP A 134 -1.40 1.88 10.14
N PHE A 135 -2.27 2.52 9.34
CA PHE A 135 -3.70 2.38 9.51
C PHE A 135 -4.14 0.96 9.16
N ASN A 136 -4.70 0.27 10.16
CA ASN A 136 -5.13 -1.11 10.06
C ASN A 136 -6.61 -1.22 10.48
N PRO A 137 -7.37 -2.16 9.88
CA PRO A 137 -6.96 -3.09 8.81
C PRO A 137 -6.63 -2.40 7.48
N LYS A 138 -5.67 -2.98 6.74
CA LYS A 138 -5.11 -2.35 5.54
C LYS A 138 -6.13 -2.05 4.45
N GLN A 139 -7.16 -2.89 4.32
CA GLN A 139 -8.24 -2.67 3.35
C GLN A 139 -8.99 -1.36 3.62
N LEU A 140 -9.17 -1.00 4.90
CA LEU A 140 -9.79 0.28 5.25
C LEU A 140 -8.86 1.45 5.02
N ALA A 141 -7.54 1.26 5.15
CA ALA A 141 -6.58 2.26 4.72
C ALA A 141 -6.64 2.50 3.21
N VAL A 142 -6.68 1.44 2.40
CA VAL A 142 -6.86 1.57 0.94
C VAL A 142 -8.17 2.28 0.63
N LEU A 143 -9.26 1.89 1.29
CA LEU A 143 -10.57 2.51 1.09
C LEU A 143 -10.56 3.99 1.49
N ALA A 144 -9.96 4.36 2.62
CA ALA A 144 -9.80 5.76 3.02
C ALA A 144 -8.99 6.55 1.99
N LEU A 145 -7.89 5.99 1.48
CA LEU A 145 -7.04 6.59 0.45
C LEU A 145 -7.78 6.76 -0.89
N MET A 146 -8.65 5.82 -1.26
CA MET A 146 -9.47 5.91 -2.48
C MET A 146 -10.51 7.03 -2.42
N ASN A 147 -11.11 7.24 -1.24
CA ASN A 147 -12.17 8.22 -1.02
C ASN A 147 -11.64 9.61 -0.62
N GLY A 148 -10.40 9.70 -0.11
CA GLY A 148 -9.78 10.95 0.32
C GLY A 148 -9.18 11.79 -0.81
N ARG A 149 -9.43 11.43 -2.08
CA ARG A 149 -8.91 12.12 -3.27
C ARG A 149 -9.94 13.08 -3.84
N GLU A 150 -9.48 14.07 -4.60
CA GLU A 150 -10.35 14.99 -5.35
C GLU A 150 -11.30 14.25 -6.29
N GLU A 151 -10.81 13.18 -6.92
CA GLU A 151 -11.63 12.21 -7.64
C GLU A 151 -11.63 10.87 -6.92
N ARG A 152 -12.83 10.41 -6.55
CA ARG A 152 -13.01 9.11 -5.90
C ARG A 152 -12.61 7.99 -6.86
N LEU A 153 -11.71 7.12 -6.39
CA LEU A 153 -11.32 5.93 -7.14
C LEU A 153 -12.36 4.83 -7.04
N ARG A 154 -12.54 4.10 -8.14
CA ARG A 154 -13.30 2.84 -8.17
C ARG A 154 -12.42 1.69 -7.66
N TYR A 155 -13.04 0.59 -7.24
CA TYR A 155 -12.32 -0.59 -6.70
C TYR A 155 -11.30 -1.18 -7.70
N ASP A 156 -11.59 -1.13 -9.01
CA ASP A 156 -10.71 -1.61 -10.07
C ASP A 156 -9.48 -0.71 -10.31
N GLN A 157 -9.48 0.49 -9.73
CA GLN A 157 -8.43 1.51 -9.87
C GLN A 157 -7.48 1.55 -8.67
N ALA A 158 -7.61 0.64 -7.71
CA ALA A 158 -6.72 0.52 -6.57
C ALA A 158 -6.30 -0.95 -6.37
N VAL A 159 -5.06 -1.15 -5.93
CA VAL A 159 -4.54 -2.49 -5.59
C VAL A 159 -3.82 -2.48 -4.24
N LEU A 160 -4.10 -3.49 -3.41
CA LEU A 160 -3.33 -3.82 -2.21
C LEU A 160 -2.36 -4.97 -2.53
N ILE A 161 -1.06 -4.71 -2.34
CA ILE A 161 0.04 -5.66 -2.60
C ILE A 161 0.62 -6.08 -1.25
N ASP A 162 0.54 -7.36 -0.92
CA ASP A 162 0.86 -7.87 0.43
C ASP A 162 1.25 -9.36 0.37
N ASP A 163 2.15 -9.81 1.26
CA ASP A 163 2.54 -11.23 1.36
C ASP A 163 1.56 -12.06 2.20
N ASP A 164 0.81 -11.40 3.09
CA ASP A 164 -0.07 -12.05 4.04
C ASP A 164 -1.53 -12.00 3.59
N GLN A 165 -2.02 -13.15 3.11
CA GLN A 165 -3.40 -13.33 2.67
C GLN A 165 -4.46 -12.93 3.71
N ARG A 166 -4.11 -12.90 5.01
CA ARG A 166 -5.03 -12.45 6.07
C ARG A 166 -5.38 -10.97 5.92
N ASN A 167 -4.51 -10.17 5.32
CA ASN A 167 -4.77 -8.76 5.02
C ASN A 167 -5.78 -8.56 3.87
N PHE A 168 -6.15 -9.64 3.15
CA PHE A 168 -7.13 -9.61 2.05
C PHE A 168 -8.54 -10.05 2.46
N LYS A 169 -8.72 -10.60 3.66
CA LYS A 169 -10.04 -11.07 4.10
C LYS A 169 -10.87 -9.91 4.61
N GLY A 170 -11.91 -9.57 3.84
CA GLY A 170 -12.87 -8.51 4.17
C GLY A 170 -13.92 -8.98 5.16
N GLU A 171 -13.53 -9.18 6.42
CA GLU A 171 -14.51 -9.45 7.51
C GLU A 171 -15.13 -8.15 8.07
N TYR A 172 -14.74 -6.98 7.53
CA TYR A 172 -15.23 -5.69 8.00
C TYR A 172 -16.60 -5.40 7.41
N THR A 173 -17.63 -5.95 8.05
CA THR A 173 -19.01 -5.50 7.88
C THR A 173 -19.15 -4.06 8.39
N ARG A 174 -20.19 -3.35 7.93
CA ARG A 174 -20.55 -2.02 8.46
C ARG A 174 -20.61 -2.00 10.00
N GLY A 175 -21.10 -3.08 10.61
CA GLY A 175 -21.14 -3.24 12.07
C GLY A 175 -19.74 -3.25 12.70
N GLY A 176 -18.82 -4.03 12.15
CA GLY A 176 -17.43 -4.08 12.63
C GLY A 176 -16.69 -2.74 12.52
N LEU A 177 -17.04 -1.90 11.54
CA LEU A 177 -16.47 -0.55 11.41
C LEU A 177 -16.90 0.38 12.55
N LEU A 178 -18.21 0.39 12.85
CA LEU A 178 -18.77 1.20 13.93
C LEU A 178 -18.26 0.73 15.30
N GLU A 179 -18.20 -0.59 15.52
CA GLU A 179 -17.62 -1.17 16.74
C GLU A 179 -16.13 -0.86 16.90
N GLY A 180 -15.41 -0.70 15.78
CA GLY A 180 -14.02 -0.22 15.74
C GLY A 180 -13.85 1.27 15.99
N GLY A 181 -14.89 1.99 16.40
CA GLY A 181 -14.83 3.41 16.76
C GLY A 181 -14.97 4.37 15.58
N TRP A 182 -15.35 3.89 14.39
CA TRP A 182 -15.68 4.78 13.28
C TRP A 182 -17.04 5.42 13.50
N THR A 183 -17.16 6.71 13.22
CA THR A 183 -18.47 7.37 13.27
C THR A 183 -19.31 6.94 12.07
N GLU A 184 -20.64 7.03 12.18
CA GLU A 184 -21.52 6.79 11.03
C GLU A 184 -21.19 7.67 9.82
N GLU A 185 -20.71 8.89 10.08
CA GLU A 185 -20.25 9.82 9.05
C GLU A 185 -18.98 9.32 8.37
N MET A 186 -18.01 8.81 9.12
CA MET A 186 -16.82 8.17 8.55
C MET A 186 -17.19 6.91 7.76
N VAL A 187 -18.10 6.07 8.27
CA VAL A 187 -18.62 4.93 7.52
C VAL A 187 -19.33 5.39 6.25
N ARG A 188 -20.10 6.48 6.28
CA ARG A 188 -20.76 7.02 5.07
C ARG A 188 -19.77 7.60 4.05
N LEU A 189 -18.75 8.31 4.54
CA LEU A 189 -17.74 8.98 3.71
C LEU A 189 -16.74 8.01 3.10
N TYR A 190 -16.34 6.99 3.87
CA TYR A 190 -15.28 6.08 3.49
C TYR A 190 -15.82 4.70 3.09
N GLY A 191 -17.01 4.26 3.49
CA GLY A 191 -17.44 2.90 3.15
C GLY A 191 -18.87 2.54 3.53
N THR A 192 -19.81 2.77 2.61
CA THR A 192 -20.81 1.74 2.31
C THR A 192 -20.40 1.15 0.95
N PRO A 193 -20.15 -0.16 0.81
CA PRO A 193 -19.77 -0.75 -0.48
C PRO A 193 -20.83 -0.38 -1.53
N ALA A 194 -20.41 0.14 -2.68
CA ALA A 194 -21.31 0.42 -3.80
C ALA A 194 -21.73 -0.86 -4.55
N VAL A 195 -21.19 -2.01 -4.16
CA VAL A 195 -21.34 -3.27 -4.89
C VAL A 195 -21.58 -4.36 -3.85
N GLU A 196 -22.73 -5.03 -3.95
CA GLU A 196 -22.91 -6.35 -3.36
C GLU A 196 -21.72 -7.20 -3.83
N CYS A 197 -20.85 -7.55 -2.89
CA CYS A 197 -19.65 -8.35 -3.15
C CYS A 197 -20.12 -9.65 -3.83
N LYS A 198 -19.99 -9.73 -5.16
CA LYS A 198 -20.30 -10.96 -5.88
C LYS A 198 -19.31 -11.99 -5.37
N GLU A 199 -19.86 -13.11 -4.90
CA GLU A 199 -19.14 -14.20 -4.25
C GLU A 199 -17.76 -14.45 -4.86
N GLU A 200 -16.80 -14.67 -3.96
CA GLU A 200 -15.40 -15.05 -4.20
C GLU A 200 -15.30 -16.04 -5.36
N ARG A 201 -15.17 -15.56 -6.60
CA ARG A 201 -14.70 -16.42 -7.69
C ARG A 201 -13.26 -16.72 -7.36
N GLY A 202 -13.02 -17.97 -7.00
CA GLY A 202 -11.77 -18.46 -6.43
C GLY A 202 -10.54 -17.78 -7.03
N TRP A 203 -9.65 -17.36 -6.14
CA TRP A 203 -8.33 -16.81 -6.46
C TRP A 203 -7.76 -17.55 -7.67
N GLY A 204 -7.68 -16.84 -8.80
CA GLY A 204 -7.08 -17.40 -10.01
C GLY A 204 -5.67 -17.88 -9.68
N LYS A 205 -5.15 -18.83 -10.47
CA LYS A 205 -3.77 -19.36 -10.34
C LYS A 205 -2.67 -18.29 -10.36
N GLU A 206 -2.99 -17.02 -10.59
CA GLU A 206 -2.07 -15.92 -10.86
C GLU A 206 -1.91 -14.91 -9.69
N GLY A 207 -2.43 -15.21 -8.50
CA GLY A 207 -2.15 -14.39 -7.29
C GLY A 207 -2.83 -13.00 -7.26
N ILE A 208 -3.63 -12.67 -8.28
CA ILE A 208 -4.48 -11.49 -8.33
C ILE A 208 -5.90 -11.90 -7.95
N GLY A 209 -6.51 -11.15 -7.04
CA GLY A 209 -7.90 -11.33 -6.64
C GLY A 209 -8.64 -10.00 -6.54
N GLU A 210 -9.91 -10.08 -6.13
CA GLU A 210 -10.72 -8.93 -5.77
C GLU A 210 -11.07 -9.04 -4.29
N SER A 211 -10.79 -7.99 -3.52
CA SER A 211 -11.51 -7.75 -2.28
C SER A 211 -12.74 -6.92 -2.62
N GLY A 212 -13.80 -6.95 -1.79
CA GLY A 212 -14.97 -6.09 -1.98
C GLY A 212 -14.69 -4.57 -2.02
N TYR A 213 -13.42 -4.16 -1.80
CA TYR A 213 -12.98 -2.78 -1.71
C TYR A 213 -11.97 -2.37 -2.81
N CYS A 214 -11.06 -3.27 -3.20
CA CYS A 214 -9.99 -3.02 -4.16
C CYS A 214 -9.46 -4.32 -4.76
N ARG A 215 -8.66 -4.24 -5.83
CA ARG A 215 -7.88 -5.38 -6.31
C ARG A 215 -6.85 -5.78 -5.26
N VAL A 216 -6.49 -7.05 -5.23
CA VAL A 216 -5.44 -7.56 -4.33
C VAL A 216 -4.40 -8.32 -5.15
N PHE A 217 -3.14 -8.16 -4.77
CA PHE A 217 -2.01 -8.86 -5.37
C PHE A 217 -1.23 -9.52 -4.24
N ARG A 218 -1.16 -10.85 -4.27
CA ARG A 218 -0.43 -11.62 -3.27
C ARG A 218 1.03 -11.79 -3.68
N VAL A 219 1.94 -11.39 -2.80
CA VAL A 219 3.36 -11.76 -2.90
C VAL A 219 3.56 -13.14 -2.29
N GLU A 220 4.29 -14.02 -2.97
CA GLU A 220 4.59 -15.34 -2.44
C GLU A 220 5.65 -15.24 -1.34
N LYS A 221 5.33 -15.70 -0.13
CA LYS A 221 6.21 -15.57 1.06
C LYS A 221 7.59 -16.19 0.86
N GLU A 222 7.67 -17.25 0.07
CA GLU A 222 8.90 -17.99 -0.22
C GLU A 222 9.92 -17.15 -1.02
N LYS A 223 9.49 -16.06 -1.64
CA LYS A 223 10.34 -15.20 -2.48
C LYS A 223 11.06 -14.10 -1.72
N HIS A 224 10.77 -13.91 -0.43
CA HIS A 224 11.33 -12.82 0.36
C HIS A 224 11.11 -11.45 -0.31
N GLY A 225 9.84 -11.15 -0.63
CA GLY A 225 9.41 -9.92 -1.29
C GLY A 225 9.15 -10.06 -2.79
N LEU A 226 8.73 -8.95 -3.41
CA LEU A 226 8.49 -8.84 -4.85
C LEU A 226 9.72 -9.24 -5.67
N ASP A 227 9.51 -10.11 -6.66
CA ASP A 227 10.50 -10.45 -7.69
C ASP A 227 10.32 -9.60 -8.97
N GLU A 228 11.16 -9.84 -9.98
CA GLU A 228 11.11 -9.13 -11.25
C GLU A 228 9.78 -9.35 -12.00
N GLY A 229 9.24 -10.57 -11.98
CA GLY A 229 7.97 -10.89 -12.64
C GLY A 229 6.77 -10.25 -11.94
N ASP A 230 6.80 -10.15 -10.61
CA ASP A 230 5.81 -9.39 -9.84
C ASP A 230 5.84 -7.92 -10.23
N MET A 231 7.04 -7.33 -10.32
CA MET A 231 7.22 -5.93 -10.69
C MET A 231 6.74 -5.64 -12.11
N GLU A 232 7.00 -6.52 -13.08
CA GLU A 232 6.47 -6.39 -14.44
C GLU A 232 4.94 -6.42 -14.46
N ARG A 233 4.33 -7.36 -13.72
CA ARG A 233 2.87 -7.44 -13.59
C ARG A 233 2.28 -6.16 -12.99
N ILE A 234 2.91 -5.60 -11.96
CA ILE A 234 2.50 -4.36 -11.31
C ILE A 234 2.54 -3.19 -12.32
N ILE A 235 3.61 -3.07 -13.12
CA ILE A 235 3.69 -2.04 -14.17
C ILE A 235 2.55 -2.20 -15.18
N ASN A 236 2.25 -3.43 -15.61
CA ASN A 236 1.19 -3.70 -16.58
C ASN A 236 -0.21 -3.31 -16.03
N MET A 237 -0.44 -3.42 -14.72
CA MET A 237 -1.67 -2.93 -14.09
C MET A 237 -1.83 -1.41 -14.20
N ALA A 238 -0.74 -0.65 -14.24
CA ALA A 238 -0.78 0.80 -14.42
C ALA A 238 -0.98 1.22 -15.89
N ARG A 239 -0.71 0.32 -16.86
CA ARG A 239 -0.76 0.63 -18.31
C ARG A 239 -2.07 0.33 -19.04
N ASP A 240 -3.00 -0.38 -18.40
CA ASP A 240 -4.20 -0.96 -19.06
C ASP A 240 -3.92 -2.09 -20.06
N GLU A 241 -2.72 -2.66 -20.08
CA GLU A 241 -2.33 -3.61 -21.15
C GLU A 241 -2.90 -5.04 -20.98
N ASN A 242 -3.70 -5.29 -19.94
CA ASN A 242 -4.25 -6.62 -19.65
C ASN A 242 -5.46 -7.02 -20.52
N GLU A 243 -6.06 -6.10 -21.30
CA GLU A 243 -7.27 -6.43 -22.09
C GLU A 243 -7.01 -7.18 -23.41
N GLY A 244 -5.75 -7.38 -23.82
CA GLY A 244 -5.42 -8.02 -25.09
C GLY A 244 -5.29 -9.55 -25.07
N LYS A 245 -5.16 -10.18 -23.89
CA LYS A 245 -5.04 -11.64 -23.76
C LYS A 245 -6.30 -12.20 -23.11
N GLN A 246 -7.42 -12.18 -23.85
CA GLN A 246 -8.50 -13.11 -23.54
C GLN A 246 -7.91 -14.52 -23.66
N CYS A 247 -7.72 -15.20 -22.53
CA CYS A 247 -7.56 -16.64 -22.50
C CYS A 247 -8.84 -17.24 -23.09
N HIS A 248 -8.85 -17.49 -24.39
CA HIS A 248 -9.83 -18.38 -24.99
C HIS A 248 -9.65 -19.75 -24.32
N ALA A 249 -10.60 -20.07 -23.44
CA ALA A 249 -10.77 -21.38 -22.85
C ALA A 249 -11.16 -22.41 -23.93
#